data_AF-A0AA91ZRR4-F1
#
_entry.id   AF-A0AA91ZRR4-F1
#
_cell.length_a   1.000
_cell.length_b   1.000
_cell.length_c   1.000
_cell.angle_alpha   90.00
_cell.angle_beta   90.00
_cell.angle_gamma   90.00
#
_symmetry.space_group_name_H-M   'P 1'
#
loop_
_entity.id
_entity.type
_entity.pdbx_description
1 polymer ?
#
loop_
_entity_poly.entity_id
_entity_poly.type
_entity_poly.pdbx_seq_one_letter_code
_entity_poly.pdbx_strand_id
1 'polypeptide(L)'
;MIVKPQKVFVRACPNNYKRYLDMGKIPNNDMAFEVDVDELTPGSNVKVLVECDYCPDEKKNTFHMKYSDYIKNVVKAPKVKKAVCERCTHLKVIESAAIRYNNTEKQKKLKKRTLIVPEFESKRVEEYLQEVSLKLINKQKVEYFYEEFSGIRSANTIYIIGRKDFKIPLDDYLNFHLSKALFVLNHKEYTWCEIDLQNSCFKTEFFSLPISLGYLQTIKEDLYA
;
A
#
# COMPACT_ATOMS: atom_id res chain seq x y z
N MET A 1 -11.19 -14.12 -13.00
CA MET A 1 -11.52 -13.06 -12.01
C MET A 1 -12.28 -13.76 -10.90
N ILE A 2 -11.58 -14.10 -9.82
CA ILE A 2 -12.01 -15.14 -8.89
C ILE A 2 -12.33 -14.43 -7.58
N VAL A 3 -13.63 -14.27 -7.27
CA VAL A 3 -14.00 -14.31 -5.86
C VAL A 3 -13.63 -15.71 -5.42
N LYS A 4 -12.74 -15.87 -4.44
CA LYS A 4 -12.40 -17.21 -3.97
C LYS A 4 -13.70 -17.93 -3.58
N PRO A 5 -13.87 -19.21 -3.97
CA PRO A 5 -14.97 -20.01 -3.48
C PRO A 5 -15.00 -19.89 -1.96
N GLN A 6 -16.07 -19.30 -1.43
CA GLN A 6 -16.21 -19.04 0.00
C GLN A 6 -17.69 -19.07 0.34
N LYS A 7 -17.97 -19.52 1.56
CA LYS A 7 -19.30 -19.45 2.16
C LYS A 7 -19.39 -18.25 3.07
N VAL A 8 -20.54 -17.60 3.08
CA VAL A 8 -20.81 -16.45 3.94
C VAL A 8 -22.14 -16.63 4.67
N PHE A 9 -22.23 -16.06 5.87
CA PHE A 9 -23.46 -16.05 6.63
C PHE A 9 -24.29 -14.82 6.28
N VAL A 10 -25.52 -15.03 5.80
CA VAL A 10 -26.48 -13.97 5.48
C VAL A 10 -27.57 -13.99 6.53
N ARG A 11 -27.74 -12.90 7.27
CA ARG A 11 -28.87 -12.75 8.18
C ARG A 11 -30.18 -12.76 7.41
N ALA A 12 -31.12 -13.57 7.87
CA ALA A 12 -32.48 -13.60 7.37
C ALA A 12 -33.15 -12.24 7.55
N CYS A 13 -33.79 -11.77 6.48
CA CYS A 13 -34.75 -10.69 6.50
C CYS A 13 -35.99 -11.15 5.72
N PRO A 14 -37.17 -10.55 5.93
CA PRO A 14 -38.40 -10.97 5.26
C PRO A 14 -38.26 -11.09 3.74
N ASN A 15 -37.45 -10.21 3.13
CA ASN A 15 -37.23 -10.15 1.69
C ASN A 15 -36.32 -11.27 1.14
N ASN A 16 -35.39 -11.81 1.95
CA ASN A 16 -34.45 -12.84 1.50
C ASN A 16 -34.78 -14.23 2.05
N TYR A 17 -35.57 -14.33 3.12
CA TYR A 17 -35.84 -15.56 3.84
C TYR A 17 -36.52 -16.61 2.93
N LYS A 18 -37.61 -16.21 2.27
CA LYS A 18 -38.33 -17.09 1.33
C LYS A 18 -37.43 -17.59 0.20
N ARG A 19 -36.62 -16.70 -0.38
CA ARG A 19 -35.68 -17.05 -1.45
C ARG A 19 -34.70 -18.14 -1.02
N TYR A 20 -34.11 -18.03 0.17
CA TYR A 20 -33.13 -19.02 0.62
C TYR A 20 -33.78 -20.34 1.04
N LEU A 21 -35.00 -20.32 1.58
CA LEU A 21 -35.79 -21.53 1.78
C LEU A 21 -36.15 -22.23 0.46
N ASP A 22 -36.56 -21.49 -0.56
CA ASP A 22 -36.87 -22.01 -1.90
C ASP A 22 -35.61 -22.63 -2.56
N MET A 23 -34.42 -22.17 -2.17
CA MET A 23 -33.11 -22.75 -2.56
C MET A 23 -32.70 -23.97 -1.70
N GLY A 24 -33.52 -24.39 -0.73
CA GLY A 24 -33.25 -25.53 0.16
C GLY A 24 -32.24 -25.23 1.27
N LYS A 25 -31.95 -23.96 1.57
CA LYS A 25 -31.05 -23.58 2.67
C LYS A 25 -31.82 -23.59 4.00
N ILE A 26 -31.19 -24.10 5.04
CA ILE A 26 -31.77 -24.16 6.40
C ILE A 26 -31.12 -23.05 7.24
N PRO A 27 -31.90 -22.17 7.91
CA PRO A 27 -31.34 -21.14 8.77
C PRO A 27 -30.76 -21.76 10.04
N ASN A 28 -29.64 -21.22 10.51
CA ASN A 28 -29.08 -21.55 11.81
C ASN A 28 -29.90 -20.91 12.96
N ASN A 29 -29.50 -21.19 14.21
CA ASN A 29 -30.18 -20.67 15.41
C ASN A 29 -30.24 -19.14 15.48
N ASP A 30 -29.32 -18.43 14.83
CA ASP A 30 -29.25 -16.96 14.78
C ASP A 30 -30.08 -16.36 13.63
N MET A 31 -30.92 -17.16 12.99
CA MET A 31 -31.64 -16.81 11.76
C MET A 31 -30.68 -16.34 10.66
N ALA A 32 -29.55 -17.01 10.47
CA ALA A 32 -28.63 -16.76 9.36
C ALA A 32 -28.54 -17.99 8.46
N PHE A 33 -28.43 -17.76 7.16
CA PHE A 33 -28.19 -18.80 6.16
C PHE A 33 -26.71 -18.83 5.81
N GLU A 34 -26.11 -20.03 5.80
CA GLU A 34 -24.82 -20.26 5.17
C GLU A 34 -25.06 -20.43 3.66
N VAL A 35 -24.52 -19.52 2.85
CA VAL A 35 -24.72 -19.51 1.40
C VAL A 35 -23.41 -19.32 0.67
N ASP A 36 -23.31 -19.88 -0.53
CA ASP A 36 -22.18 -19.64 -1.40
C ASP A 36 -22.28 -18.22 -1.97
N VAL A 37 -21.13 -17.56 -2.19
CA VAL A 37 -21.13 -16.16 -2.67
C VAL A 37 -21.88 -15.99 -4.00
N ASP A 38 -21.85 -17.01 -4.87
CA ASP A 38 -22.53 -17.00 -6.16
C ASP A 38 -24.07 -17.00 -6.04
N GLU A 39 -24.61 -17.43 -4.89
CA GLU A 39 -26.05 -17.46 -4.61
C GLU A 39 -26.58 -16.12 -4.04
N LEU A 40 -25.67 -15.20 -3.68
CA LEU A 40 -26.04 -13.90 -3.11
C LEU A 40 -26.83 -13.05 -4.10
N THR A 41 -27.80 -12.30 -3.58
CA THR A 41 -28.51 -11.29 -4.36
C THR A 41 -27.53 -10.16 -4.77
N PRO A 42 -27.64 -9.59 -5.98
CA PRO A 42 -26.77 -8.48 -6.41
C PRO A 42 -26.78 -7.24 -5.49
N GLY A 43 -27.84 -7.07 -4.70
CA GLY A 43 -27.98 -5.98 -3.73
C GLY A 43 -27.48 -6.31 -2.32
N SER A 44 -26.88 -7.48 -2.11
CA SER A 44 -26.42 -7.91 -0.78
C SER A 44 -25.30 -7.02 -0.26
N ASN A 45 -25.42 -6.59 1.00
CA ASN A 45 -24.40 -5.81 1.71
C ASN A 45 -23.39 -6.69 2.46
N VAL A 46 -23.48 -8.02 2.31
CA VAL A 46 -22.54 -8.95 2.94
C VAL A 46 -21.13 -8.71 2.40
N LYS A 47 -20.16 -8.68 3.32
CA LYS A 47 -18.75 -8.51 2.98
C LYS A 47 -18.20 -9.84 2.50
N VAL A 48 -17.62 -9.84 1.30
CA VAL A 48 -16.95 -10.99 0.68
C VAL A 48 -15.46 -10.72 0.60
N LEU A 49 -14.64 -11.76 0.75
CA LEU A 49 -13.19 -11.66 0.59
C LEU A 49 -12.84 -11.67 -0.90
N VAL A 50 -12.15 -10.64 -1.37
CA VAL A 50 -11.78 -10.46 -2.78
C VAL A 50 -10.27 -10.22 -2.92
N GLU A 51 -9.69 -10.69 -4.02
CA GLU A 51 -8.28 -10.43 -4.36
C GLU A 51 -8.16 -9.09 -5.11
N CYS A 52 -7.10 -8.33 -4.83
CA CYS A 52 -6.77 -7.13 -5.59
C CYS A 52 -6.10 -7.48 -6.93
N ASP A 53 -6.65 -6.99 -8.05
CA ASP A 53 -6.14 -7.25 -9.41
C ASP A 53 -4.85 -6.47 -9.76
N TYR A 54 -4.40 -5.54 -8.90
CA TYR A 54 -3.15 -4.78 -9.12
C TYR A 54 -2.05 -5.14 -8.12
N CYS A 55 -2.35 -5.91 -7.08
CA CYS A 55 -1.30 -6.39 -6.21
C CYS A 55 -0.52 -7.48 -6.96
N PRO A 56 0.81 -7.53 -6.82
CA PRO A 56 1.63 -8.60 -7.40
C PRO A 56 1.20 -9.97 -6.85
N ASP A 57 1.36 -11.02 -7.66
CA ASP A 57 0.89 -12.38 -7.34
C ASP A 57 1.47 -12.92 -6.02
N GLU A 58 2.76 -12.66 -5.76
CA GLU A 58 3.46 -13.04 -4.52
C GLU A 58 2.92 -12.34 -3.26
N LYS A 59 2.27 -11.19 -3.42
CA LYS A 59 1.69 -10.39 -2.33
C LYS A 59 0.25 -10.02 -2.66
N LYS A 60 -0.51 -10.98 -3.19
CA LYS A 60 -1.92 -10.78 -3.50
C LYS A 60 -2.67 -10.40 -2.24
N ASN A 61 -2.97 -9.11 -2.14
CA ASN A 61 -3.70 -8.58 -1.01
C ASN A 61 -5.16 -8.99 -1.13
N THR A 62 -5.63 -9.79 -0.18
CA THR A 62 -7.06 -10.07 -0.02
C THR A 62 -7.68 -9.02 0.89
N PHE A 63 -8.86 -8.55 0.56
CA PHE A 63 -9.57 -7.56 1.38
C PHE A 63 -11.08 -7.80 1.32
N HIS A 64 -11.80 -7.27 2.30
CA HIS A 64 -13.26 -7.39 2.35
C HIS A 64 -13.91 -6.26 1.54
N MET A 65 -14.84 -6.62 0.66
CA MET A 65 -15.68 -5.69 -0.10
C MET A 65 -17.14 -6.09 0.03
N LYS A 66 -18.09 -5.13 0.06
CA LYS A 66 -19.51 -5.47 -0.02
C LYS A 66 -19.81 -6.16 -1.35
N TYR A 67 -20.62 -7.21 -1.34
CA TYR A 67 -20.97 -7.93 -2.57
C TYR A 67 -21.65 -7.03 -3.60
N SER A 68 -22.53 -6.13 -3.17
CA SER A 68 -23.16 -5.12 -4.04
C SER A 68 -22.13 -4.21 -4.73
N ASP A 69 -21.10 -3.77 -4.01
CA ASP A 69 -20.00 -2.99 -4.57
C ASP A 69 -19.15 -3.82 -5.53
N TYR A 70 -18.91 -5.10 -5.23
CA TYR A 70 -18.22 -6.02 -6.13
C TYR A 70 -18.98 -6.18 -7.45
N ILE A 71 -20.29 -6.45 -7.40
CA ILE A 71 -21.13 -6.55 -8.60
C ILE A 71 -21.08 -5.26 -9.41
N LYS A 72 -21.22 -4.09 -8.77
CA LYS A 72 -21.20 -2.79 -9.43
C LYS A 72 -19.85 -2.46 -10.08
N ASN A 73 -18.77 -2.64 -9.33
CA ASN A 73 -17.44 -2.14 -9.68
C ASN A 73 -16.58 -3.14 -10.46
N VAL A 74 -16.99 -4.41 -10.50
CA VAL A 74 -16.20 -5.49 -11.08
C VAL A 74 -17.02 -6.25 -12.12
N VAL A 75 -18.17 -6.83 -11.76
CA VAL A 75 -18.96 -7.66 -12.70
C VAL A 75 -19.66 -6.81 -13.77
N LYS A 76 -20.39 -5.78 -13.35
CA LYS A 76 -21.18 -4.89 -14.20
C LYS A 76 -20.44 -3.62 -14.63
N ALA A 77 -19.16 -3.48 -14.29
CA ALA A 77 -18.41 -2.30 -14.67
C ALA A 77 -18.25 -2.21 -16.21
N PRO A 78 -18.47 -1.04 -16.84
CA PRO A 78 -18.52 -0.91 -18.29
C PRO A 78 -17.14 -0.96 -18.96
N LYS A 79 -16.09 -0.53 -18.25
CA LYS A 79 -14.74 -0.36 -18.83
C LYS A 79 -13.67 -1.13 -18.05
N VAL A 80 -13.55 -0.89 -16.73
CA VAL A 80 -12.51 -1.50 -15.89
C VAL A 80 -13.15 -2.46 -14.89
N LYS A 81 -13.15 -3.76 -15.25
CA LYS A 81 -13.69 -4.86 -14.44
C LYS A 81 -12.63 -5.42 -13.49
N LYS A 82 -12.21 -4.62 -12.51
CA LYS A 82 -11.15 -4.98 -11.54
C LYS A 82 -11.53 -4.62 -10.10
N ALA A 83 -11.27 -5.52 -9.17
CA ALA A 83 -11.31 -5.31 -7.73
C ALA A 83 -9.97 -4.73 -7.24
N VAL A 84 -10.02 -3.71 -6.39
CA VAL A 84 -8.81 -3.03 -5.91
C VAL A 84 -8.84 -2.79 -4.41
N CYS A 85 -7.73 -3.08 -3.75
CA CYS A 85 -7.52 -2.67 -2.37
C CYS A 85 -7.24 -1.17 -2.31
N GLU A 86 -7.32 -0.59 -1.10
CA GLU A 86 -7.15 0.84 -0.86
C GLU A 86 -5.84 1.39 -1.46
N ARG A 87 -4.72 0.67 -1.25
CA ARG A 87 -3.39 1.02 -1.78
C ARG A 87 -3.35 1.15 -3.30
N CYS A 88 -4.13 0.34 -4.02
CA CYS A 88 -4.12 0.27 -5.48
C CYS A 88 -5.25 1.08 -6.15
N THR A 89 -6.07 1.79 -5.36
CA THR A 89 -7.24 2.54 -5.87
C THR A 89 -6.84 3.55 -6.94
N HIS A 90 -5.73 4.27 -6.73
CA HIS A 90 -5.22 5.27 -7.66
C HIS A 90 -4.86 4.66 -9.03
N LEU A 91 -4.38 3.40 -9.09
CA LEU A 91 -4.08 2.71 -10.35
C LEU A 91 -5.34 2.47 -11.18
N LYS A 92 -6.44 2.06 -10.53
CA LYS A 92 -7.76 1.90 -11.19
C LYS A 92 -8.28 3.21 -11.75
N VAL A 93 -8.08 4.32 -11.04
CA VAL A 93 -8.46 5.66 -11.51
C VAL A 93 -7.65 6.03 -12.76
N ILE A 94 -6.34 5.81 -12.75
CA ILE A 94 -5.46 6.10 -13.88
C ILE A 94 -5.84 5.25 -15.11
N GLU A 95 -6.12 3.96 -14.94
CA GLU A 95 -6.57 3.07 -16.03
C GLU A 95 -7.92 3.52 -16.59
N SER A 96 -8.88 3.83 -15.70
CA SER A 96 -10.20 4.32 -16.10
C SER A 96 -10.12 5.62 -16.90
N ALA A 97 -9.25 6.55 -16.49
CA ALA A 97 -8.98 7.79 -17.22
C ALA A 97 -8.33 7.52 -18.58
N ALA A 98 -7.34 6.62 -18.65
CA ALA A 98 -6.66 6.27 -19.90
C ALA A 98 -7.62 5.65 -20.93
N ILE A 99 -8.62 4.87 -20.49
CA ILE A 99 -9.68 4.34 -21.37
C ILE A 99 -10.70 5.42 -21.74
N ARG A 100 -11.02 6.34 -20.82
CA ARG A 100 -11.97 7.44 -21.10
C ARG A 100 -11.47 8.39 -22.19
N TYR A 101 -10.17 8.71 -22.19
CA TYR A 101 -9.57 9.67 -23.12
C TYR A 101 -8.85 9.01 -24.31
N ASN A 102 -9.04 7.71 -24.57
CA ASN A 102 -8.38 6.97 -25.65
C ASN A 102 -6.84 7.15 -25.71
N ASN A 103 -6.19 7.34 -24.57
CA ASN A 103 -4.76 7.55 -24.51
C ASN A 103 -4.01 6.20 -24.55
N THR A 104 -3.76 5.71 -25.76
CA THR A 104 -3.14 4.39 -26.03
C THR A 104 -1.72 4.28 -25.48
N GLU A 105 -0.94 5.37 -25.46
CA GLU A 105 0.42 5.37 -24.93
C GLU A 105 0.43 5.17 -23.40
N LYS A 106 -0.49 5.84 -22.69
CA LYS A 106 -0.66 5.69 -21.23
C LYS A 106 -1.17 4.28 -20.87
N GLN A 107 -2.05 3.70 -21.69
CA GLN A 107 -2.48 2.30 -21.55
C GLN A 107 -1.31 1.32 -21.68
N LYS A 108 -0.40 1.53 -22.66
CA LYS A 108 0.81 0.71 -22.84
C LYS A 108 1.75 0.81 -21.64
N LYS A 109 1.96 2.02 -21.10
CA LYS A 109 2.81 2.25 -19.90
C LYS A 109 2.25 1.56 -18.65
N LEU A 110 0.92 1.56 -18.45
CA LEU A 110 0.28 0.85 -17.32
C LEU A 110 0.43 -0.67 -17.41
N LYS A 111 0.23 -1.26 -18.59
CA LYS A 111 0.45 -2.70 -18.79
C LYS A 111 1.88 -3.11 -18.46
N LYS A 112 2.87 -2.31 -18.87
CA LYS A 112 4.28 -2.54 -18.51
C LYS A 112 4.53 -2.43 -17.01
N ARG A 113 3.94 -1.45 -16.31
CA ARG A 113 4.06 -1.32 -14.85
C ARG A 113 3.42 -2.48 -14.07
N THR A 114 2.40 -3.14 -14.62
CA THR A 114 1.73 -4.26 -13.94
C THR A 114 2.53 -5.56 -14.04
N LEU A 115 3.36 -5.71 -15.08
CA LEU A 115 4.28 -6.84 -15.28
C LEU A 115 5.64 -6.63 -14.62
N ILE A 116 5.91 -5.42 -14.12
CA ILE A 116 7.16 -5.04 -13.45
C ILE A 116 6.79 -4.63 -12.03
N VAL A 117 6.35 -5.58 -11.21
CA VAL A 117 6.82 -5.56 -9.83
C VAL A 117 8.06 -6.43 -9.87
N PRO A 118 9.27 -5.84 -9.80
CA PRO A 118 10.47 -6.58 -10.11
C PRO A 118 10.78 -7.52 -8.95
N GLU A 119 10.53 -8.81 -9.18
CA GLU A 119 11.29 -9.91 -8.54
C GLU A 119 12.81 -9.67 -8.70
N PHE A 120 13.18 -8.92 -9.74
CA PHE A 120 14.51 -8.41 -10.03
C PHE A 120 15.02 -7.29 -9.09
N GLU A 121 14.16 -6.66 -8.29
CA GLU A 121 14.56 -5.63 -7.34
C GLU A 121 14.62 -6.14 -5.91
N SER A 122 13.82 -7.11 -5.45
CA SER A 122 13.94 -7.52 -4.03
C SER A 122 15.29 -8.20 -3.74
N LYS A 123 15.71 -9.14 -4.59
CA LYS A 123 16.96 -9.87 -4.39
C LYS A 123 18.18 -8.99 -4.67
N ARG A 124 18.09 -8.12 -5.67
CA ARG A 124 19.15 -7.18 -6.05
C ARG A 124 19.22 -5.99 -5.10
N VAL A 125 18.11 -5.57 -4.49
CA VAL A 125 18.08 -4.58 -3.40
C VAL A 125 18.54 -5.21 -2.10
N GLU A 126 18.27 -6.48 -1.80
CA GLU A 126 18.85 -7.17 -0.63
C GLU A 126 20.36 -7.41 -0.80
N GLU A 127 20.82 -7.87 -1.96
CA GLU A 127 22.23 -8.00 -2.30
C GLU A 127 22.91 -6.63 -2.31
N TYR A 128 22.29 -5.60 -2.90
CA TYR A 128 22.77 -4.22 -2.87
C TYR A 128 22.77 -3.68 -1.44
N LEU A 129 21.75 -3.89 -0.62
CA LEU A 129 21.71 -3.44 0.77
C LEU A 129 22.75 -4.16 1.64
N GLN A 130 23.04 -5.44 1.39
CA GLN A 130 24.14 -6.15 2.07
C GLN A 130 25.51 -5.62 1.62
N GLU A 131 25.70 -5.39 0.31
CA GLU A 131 26.95 -4.86 -0.25
C GLU A 131 27.18 -3.39 0.13
N VAL A 132 26.11 -2.61 0.23
CA VAL A 132 26.05 -1.21 0.66
C VAL A 132 26.20 -1.10 2.18
N SER A 133 25.64 -2.01 2.98
CA SER A 133 25.92 -2.06 4.43
C SER A 133 27.41 -2.33 4.71
N LEU A 134 28.07 -3.15 3.89
CA LEU A 134 29.50 -3.45 4.01
C LEU A 134 30.42 -2.36 3.43
N LYS A 135 29.95 -1.57 2.43
CA LYS A 135 30.73 -0.49 1.80
C LYS A 135 30.45 0.91 2.37
N LEU A 136 29.28 1.19 2.93
CA LEU A 136 28.87 2.52 3.41
C LEU A 136 29.48 2.93 4.76
N ILE A 137 30.00 1.98 5.54
CA ILE A 137 30.78 2.31 6.74
C ILE A 137 32.04 3.12 6.38
N ASN A 138 32.45 3.14 5.10
CA ASN A 138 33.71 3.76 4.70
C ASN A 138 33.63 5.13 3.98
N LYS A 139 32.47 5.70 3.61
CA LYS A 139 32.46 7.00 2.89
C LYS A 139 31.27 7.96 3.06
N GLN A 140 30.15 7.60 3.70
CA GLN A 140 29.01 8.53 3.87
C GLN A 140 28.79 8.83 5.35
N LYS A 141 28.67 10.13 5.67
CA LYS A 141 28.52 10.61 7.04
C LYS A 141 27.03 10.70 7.37
N VAL A 142 26.56 9.87 8.30
CA VAL A 142 25.22 10.01 8.89
C VAL A 142 25.35 10.95 10.07
N GLU A 143 24.70 12.11 10.03
CA GLU A 143 24.73 13.10 11.09
C GLU A 143 23.34 13.29 11.68
N TYR A 144 23.23 13.18 13.00
CA TYR A 144 21.99 13.44 13.76
C TYR A 144 22.02 14.86 14.27
N PHE A 145 20.99 15.65 13.99
CA PHE A 145 20.88 17.05 14.45
C PHE A 145 19.56 17.26 15.20
N TYR A 146 19.64 17.98 16.31
CA TYR A 146 18.52 18.26 17.21
C TYR A 146 18.17 19.76 17.29
N GLU A 147 18.39 20.55 16.23
CA GLU A 147 18.01 21.98 16.19
C GLU A 147 17.62 22.43 14.76
N GLU A 148 16.86 23.53 14.65
CA GLU A 148 16.42 24.13 13.38
C GLU A 148 17.62 24.54 12.52
N PHE A 149 17.91 23.74 11.49
CA PHE A 149 19.00 24.00 10.57
C PHE A 149 18.63 25.15 9.62
N SER A 150 19.14 26.35 9.86
CA SER A 150 19.06 27.47 8.93
C SER A 150 20.27 27.47 7.97
N GLY A 151 20.20 26.64 6.92
CA GLY A 151 20.69 27.09 5.61
C GLY A 151 21.92 26.46 4.98
N ILE A 152 22.60 25.45 5.57
CA ILE A 152 23.72 24.76 4.87
C ILE A 152 23.43 23.28 4.71
N ARG A 153 22.88 22.90 3.55
CA ARG A 153 22.73 21.49 3.17
C ARG A 153 23.98 21.04 2.42
N SER A 154 24.66 20.03 2.92
CA SER A 154 25.84 19.44 2.28
C SER A 154 25.43 18.40 1.23
N ALA A 155 26.24 18.28 0.19
CA ALA A 155 26.02 17.33 -0.88
C ALA A 155 26.19 15.88 -0.39
N ASN A 156 25.33 14.98 -0.89
CA ASN A 156 25.24 13.57 -0.55
C ASN A 156 24.93 13.28 0.93
N THR A 157 24.12 14.14 1.56
CA THR A 157 23.76 14.01 2.98
C THR A 157 22.28 13.66 3.16
N ILE A 158 22.01 12.72 4.08
CA ILE A 158 20.66 12.40 4.55
C ILE A 158 20.44 13.08 5.88
N TYR A 159 19.42 13.93 5.95
CA TYR A 159 18.99 14.59 7.19
C TYR A 159 17.82 13.82 7.80
N ILE A 160 17.88 13.54 9.09
CA ILE A 160 16.74 13.03 9.86
C ILE A 160 16.38 14.12 10.87
N ILE A 161 15.19 14.70 10.74
CA ILE A 161 14.76 15.83 11.57
C ILE A 161 13.69 15.36 12.55
N GLY A 162 13.91 15.61 13.84
CA GLY A 162 13.00 15.30 14.94
C GLY A 162 13.20 16.25 16.10
N ARG A 163 12.20 16.36 17.00
CA ARG A 163 12.38 17.05 18.29
C ARG A 163 12.93 16.05 19.31
N LYS A 164 13.58 16.56 20.37
CA LYS A 164 14.14 15.73 21.46
C LYS A 164 13.09 14.87 22.17
N ASP A 165 11.85 15.35 22.25
CA ASP A 165 10.69 14.67 22.83
C ASP A 165 9.90 13.82 21.82
N PHE A 166 10.35 13.78 20.56
CA PHE A 166 9.62 13.09 19.50
C PHE A 166 9.87 11.58 19.54
N LYS A 167 8.78 10.80 19.34
CA LYS A 167 8.86 9.35 19.25
C LYS A 167 9.50 8.95 17.91
N ILE A 168 10.50 8.07 17.94
CA ILE A 168 11.17 7.60 16.73
C ILE A 168 10.38 6.42 16.13
N PRO A 169 10.32 6.27 14.80
CA PRO A 169 9.85 5.04 14.17
C PRO A 169 10.58 3.79 14.69
N LEU A 170 9.96 2.61 14.55
CA LEU A 170 10.70 1.36 14.68
C LEU A 170 11.82 1.27 13.63
N ASP A 171 12.90 0.58 13.96
CA ASP A 171 14.11 0.46 13.12
C ASP A 171 13.78 0.01 11.69
N ASP A 172 12.87 -0.94 11.52
CA ASP A 172 12.43 -1.41 10.20
C ASP A 172 11.86 -0.30 9.31
N TYR A 173 11.07 0.61 9.90
CA TYR A 173 10.50 1.74 9.18
C TYR A 173 11.54 2.80 8.88
N LEU A 174 12.45 3.05 9.82
CA LEU A 174 13.54 4.00 9.60
C LEU A 174 14.48 3.51 8.48
N ASN A 175 14.89 2.25 8.55
CA ASN A 175 15.73 1.59 7.53
C ASN A 175 15.06 1.61 6.15
N PHE A 176 13.76 1.35 6.11
CA PHE A 176 12.99 1.45 4.87
C PHE A 176 13.07 2.85 4.24
N HIS A 177 12.91 3.92 5.02
CA HIS A 177 13.01 5.28 4.48
C HIS A 177 14.44 5.71 4.17
N LEU A 178 15.43 5.26 4.96
CA LEU A 178 16.85 5.47 4.68
C LEU A 178 17.27 4.83 3.36
N SER A 179 16.79 3.62 3.06
CA SER A 179 17.07 2.97 1.77
C SER A 179 16.57 3.80 0.59
N LYS A 180 15.41 4.44 0.72
CA LYS A 180 14.87 5.37 -0.29
C LYS A 180 15.70 6.65 -0.40
N ALA A 181 16.13 7.17 0.74
CA ALA A 181 16.99 8.34 0.83
C ALA A 181 18.29 8.12 0.05
N LEU A 182 18.95 6.97 0.30
CA LEU A 182 20.13 6.53 -0.43
C LEU A 182 19.87 6.33 -1.92
N PHE A 183 18.73 5.72 -2.28
CA PHE A 183 18.35 5.56 -3.68
C PHE A 183 18.23 6.92 -4.41
N VAL A 184 17.59 7.91 -3.76
CA VAL A 184 17.45 9.27 -4.29
C VAL A 184 18.81 9.95 -4.43
N LEU A 185 19.68 9.89 -3.42
CA LEU A 185 21.01 10.51 -3.48
C LEU A 185 21.94 9.85 -4.52
N ASN A 186 21.71 8.59 -4.90
CA ASN A 186 22.45 7.96 -5.99
C ASN A 186 22.08 8.51 -7.37
N HIS A 187 20.95 9.22 -7.50
CA HIS A 187 20.66 10.02 -8.68
C HIS A 187 21.45 11.34 -8.62
N LYS A 188 22.32 11.57 -9.60
CA LYS A 188 23.22 12.74 -9.71
C LYS A 188 22.55 14.12 -9.66
N GLU A 189 21.22 14.16 -9.74
CA GLU A 189 20.42 15.39 -9.71
C GLU A 189 20.10 15.84 -8.28
N TYR A 190 20.17 14.95 -7.30
CA TYR A 190 19.88 15.24 -5.90
C TYR A 190 21.18 15.42 -5.13
N THR A 191 21.23 16.46 -4.30
CA THR A 191 22.38 16.77 -3.45
C THR A 191 22.07 16.51 -1.98
N TRP A 192 20.80 16.51 -1.56
CA TRP A 192 20.39 16.17 -0.22
C TRP A 192 18.99 15.55 -0.19
N CYS A 193 18.70 14.84 0.88
CA CYS A 193 17.33 14.43 1.20
C CYS A 193 17.09 14.49 2.70
N GLU A 194 15.84 14.70 3.09
CA GLU A 194 15.42 14.95 4.46
C GLU A 194 14.24 14.04 4.82
N ILE A 195 14.37 13.29 5.91
CA ILE A 195 13.30 12.53 6.55
C ILE A 195 12.83 13.36 7.75
N ASP A 196 11.75 14.11 7.58
CA ASP A 196 11.13 14.93 8.62
C ASP A 196 10.12 14.08 9.39
N LEU A 197 10.54 13.63 10.58
CA LEU A 197 9.74 12.77 11.44
C LEU A 197 8.53 13.53 12.02
N GLN A 198 8.66 14.83 12.26
CA GLN A 198 7.59 15.65 12.85
C GLN A 198 6.42 15.81 11.88
N ASN A 199 6.74 16.16 10.64
CA ASN A 199 5.75 16.36 9.59
C ASN A 199 5.43 15.08 8.81
N SER A 200 6.04 13.95 9.19
CA SER A 200 5.90 12.67 8.49
C SER A 200 6.09 12.82 6.99
N CYS A 201 7.19 13.46 6.57
CA CYS A 201 7.46 13.71 5.16
C CYS A 201 8.92 13.49 4.77
N PHE A 202 9.12 13.15 3.50
CA PHE A 202 10.41 12.99 2.85
C PHE A 202 10.59 14.14 1.86
N LYS A 203 11.64 14.95 2.04
CA LYS A 203 11.91 16.15 1.23
C LYS A 203 13.21 16.00 0.46
N THR A 204 13.25 16.63 -0.71
CA THR A 204 14.42 16.79 -1.58
C THR A 204 14.45 18.22 -2.12
N GLU A 205 15.40 18.56 -2.99
CA GLU A 205 15.42 19.87 -3.68
C GLU A 205 14.14 20.13 -4.46
N PHE A 206 13.51 19.09 -4.99
CA PHE A 206 12.47 19.23 -6.01
C PHE A 206 11.08 18.90 -5.50
N PHE A 207 10.95 18.13 -4.41
CA PHE A 207 9.65 17.71 -3.93
C PHE A 207 9.61 17.42 -2.42
N SER A 208 8.39 17.39 -1.90
CA SER A 208 8.05 16.89 -0.57
C SER A 208 6.95 15.83 -0.71
N LEU A 209 7.18 14.65 -0.12
CA LEU A 209 6.25 13.53 -0.15
C LEU A 209 5.86 13.13 1.27
N PRO A 210 4.57 12.96 1.59
CA PRO A 210 4.16 12.39 2.86
C PRO A 210 4.63 10.93 2.95
N ILE A 211 5.16 10.54 4.11
CA ILE A 211 5.62 9.18 4.39
C ILE A 211 4.89 8.62 5.62
N SER A 212 4.67 7.30 5.61
CA SER A 212 4.17 6.60 6.79
C SER A 212 5.34 6.18 7.66
N LEU A 213 5.35 6.64 8.91
CA LEU A 213 6.38 6.32 9.90
C LEU A 213 6.07 5.05 10.72
N GLY A 214 4.94 4.40 10.46
CA GLY A 214 4.51 3.23 11.22
C GLY A 214 4.22 3.54 12.69
N TYR A 215 4.53 2.60 13.56
CA TYR A 215 4.43 2.79 15.00
C TYR A 215 5.65 3.57 15.52
N LEU A 216 5.39 4.57 16.34
CA LEU A 216 6.42 5.39 16.96
C LEU A 216 6.67 4.94 18.40
N GLN A 217 7.93 4.77 18.76
CA GLN A 217 8.40 4.41 20.10
C GLN A 217 8.99 5.62 20.82
N THR A 218 8.66 5.75 22.11
CA THR A 218 9.31 6.74 22.99
C THR A 218 10.70 6.23 23.33
N ILE A 219 11.73 7.04 23.09
CA ILE A 219 13.08 6.71 23.55
C ILE A 219 13.09 6.88 25.08
N LYS A 220 13.51 5.84 25.81
CA LYS A 220 13.76 6.00 27.25
C LYS A 220 15.03 6.81 27.43
N GLU A 221 14.99 7.84 28.27
CA GLU A 221 16.11 8.78 28.48
C GLU A 221 17.40 8.09 28.95
N ASP A 222 17.31 6.87 29.47
CA ASP A 222 18.43 6.07 29.99
C ASP A 222 19.49 5.67 28.94
N LEU A 223 19.27 5.94 27.64
CA LEU A 223 20.21 5.66 26.55
C LEU A 223 21.17 6.83 26.23
N TYR A 224 21.01 7.98 26.89
CA TYR A 224 21.81 9.19 26.65
C TYR A 224 22.74 9.58 27.81
N ALA A 225 22.91 8.71 28.80
CA ALA A 225 23.84 8.88 29.93
C ALA A 225 25.24 8.30 29.62
#